data_AF-A0A7C9A6D8-F1
#
_entry.id   AF-A0A7C9A6D8-F1
#
_cell.length_a   1.000
_cell.length_b   1.000
_cell.length_c   1.000
_cell.angle_alpha   90.00
_cell.angle_beta   90.00
_cell.angle_gamma   90.00
#
_symmetry.space_group_name_H-M   'P 1'
#
loop_
_entity.id
_entity.type
_entity.pdbx_description
1 polymer ?
#
loop_
_entity_poly.entity_id
_entity_poly.type
_entity_poly.pdbx_seq_one_letter_code
_entity_poly.pdbx_strand_id
1 'polypeptide(L)'
;MEETEGSSATTEEAKAQDKLEQPSKPWHSYISEELPRSLMDSRDSAIRSARSLHQNSSTHLSSLQDFMLDMRSKYAVYEDAFFTKVKDGVTIARQHPTLTAGLGLSAAFLLMHGPRRFLFRHTLGRLQSEEARFVKAEKNVNMLSLSVDLMKKESKKLLQRADFAEKEMINGRTELLNAGKNLQTLAKSVDKVEAQAAGRAADTLRLEIRNVILMDCNHKPPISLSLLACTPAPLQCLI
;
A
#
# COMPACT_ATOMS: atom_id res chain seq x y z
N MET A 1 54.52 11.99 -6.71
CA MET A 1 54.20 12.89 -7.83
C MET A 1 53.17 12.14 -8.66
N GLU A 2 51.89 12.52 -8.54
CA GLU A 2 51.27 13.60 -9.35
C GLU A 2 51.32 13.20 -10.83
N GLU A 3 50.24 13.08 -11.58
CA GLU A 3 48.98 13.83 -11.66
C GLU A 3 47.92 12.95 -12.36
N THR A 4 46.69 12.79 -11.83
CA THR A 4 45.44 13.56 -12.11
C THR A 4 44.98 13.47 -13.57
N GLU A 5 43.91 12.73 -13.84
CA GLU A 5 42.49 13.16 -13.95
C GLU A 5 42.10 13.49 -15.39
N GLY A 6 40.91 13.02 -15.81
CA GLY A 6 40.15 13.70 -16.85
C GLY A 6 39.36 12.84 -17.83
N SER A 7 38.09 12.60 -17.49
CA SER A 7 36.92 12.93 -18.34
C SER A 7 36.29 11.90 -19.30
N SER A 8 34.95 11.94 -19.24
CA SER A 8 33.95 11.62 -20.27
C SER A 8 33.76 10.14 -20.62
N ALA A 9 32.65 9.54 -20.18
CA ALA A 9 31.34 9.56 -20.84
C ALA A 9 31.17 8.36 -21.81
N THR A 10 29.97 7.77 -21.74
CA THR A 10 29.36 6.91 -22.76
C THR A 10 30.08 5.59 -23.08
N THR A 11 29.74 4.52 -22.35
CA THR A 11 29.72 3.16 -22.93
C THR A 11 28.54 2.36 -22.35
N GLU A 12 27.34 2.95 -22.38
CA GLU A 12 26.08 2.19 -22.33
C GLU A 12 25.45 2.03 -23.73
N GLU A 13 26.12 2.53 -24.76
CA GLU A 13 25.75 2.33 -26.17
C GLU A 13 26.71 1.34 -26.84
N ALA A 14 26.71 0.07 -26.41
CA ALA A 14 27.42 -0.99 -27.14
C ALA A 14 26.83 -2.39 -26.94
N LYS A 15 25.53 -2.48 -26.60
CA LYS A 15 24.78 -3.73 -26.70
C LYS A 15 23.36 -3.50 -27.20
N ALA A 16 23.24 -2.62 -28.19
CA ALA A 16 22.03 -2.40 -28.95
C ALA A 16 22.32 -2.46 -30.45
N GLN A 17 23.16 -3.40 -30.90
CA GLN A 17 23.33 -3.75 -32.31
C GLN A 17 24.21 -4.99 -32.41
N ASP A 18 23.60 -6.18 -32.36
CA ASP A 18 23.86 -7.23 -33.35
C ASP A 18 22.82 -8.34 -33.15
N LYS A 19 21.61 -8.06 -33.63
CA LYS A 19 20.58 -9.07 -33.87
C LYS A 19 20.04 -8.80 -35.25
N LEU A 20 20.90 -8.89 -36.25
CA LEU A 20 20.47 -8.95 -37.64
C LEU A 20 21.11 -10.17 -38.30
N GLU A 21 20.24 -10.94 -38.95
CA GLU A 21 20.54 -12.01 -39.89
C GLU A 21 21.14 -13.31 -39.31
N GLN A 22 20.26 -14.08 -38.66
CA GLN A 22 20.41 -15.53 -38.77
C GLN A 22 19.69 -16.00 -40.05
N PRO A 23 20.40 -16.46 -41.09
CA PRO A 23 19.81 -17.34 -42.09
C PRO A 23 19.27 -18.54 -41.33
N SER A 24 17.98 -18.85 -41.52
CA SER A 24 17.25 -19.87 -40.78
C SER A 24 17.91 -21.23 -40.92
N LYS A 25 18.85 -21.54 -40.02
CA LYS A 25 19.35 -22.90 -39.83
C LYS A 25 18.16 -23.75 -39.38
N PRO A 26 17.90 -24.91 -40.02
CA PRO A 26 16.81 -25.78 -39.62
C PRO A 26 16.95 -26.08 -38.12
N TRP A 27 15.84 -25.97 -37.39
CA TRP A 27 15.75 -26.20 -35.95
C TRP A 27 16.43 -27.50 -35.48
N HIS A 28 16.52 -28.48 -36.38
CA HIS A 28 17.25 -29.73 -36.20
C HIS A 28 18.74 -29.53 -35.85
N SER A 29 19.44 -28.59 -36.49
CA SER A 29 20.87 -28.36 -36.24
C SER A 29 21.14 -27.80 -34.83
N TYR A 30 20.25 -26.94 -34.34
CA TYR A 30 20.32 -26.40 -32.98
C TYR A 30 20.16 -27.51 -31.92
N ILE A 31 19.22 -28.45 -32.14
CA ILE A 31 18.97 -29.56 -31.23
C ILE A 31 20.08 -30.62 -31.29
N SER A 32 20.61 -30.91 -32.48
CA SER A 32 21.59 -31.99 -32.65
C SER A 32 22.99 -31.62 -32.19
N GLU A 33 23.38 -30.35 -32.31
CA GLU A 33 24.79 -29.97 -32.19
C GLU A 33 25.08 -28.89 -31.15
N GLU A 34 24.22 -27.90 -31.02
CA GLU A 34 24.48 -26.73 -30.16
C GLU A 34 23.94 -26.93 -28.74
N LEU A 35 22.77 -27.59 -28.62
CA LEU A 35 22.21 -27.96 -27.34
C LEU A 35 23.11 -28.95 -26.55
N PRO A 36 23.65 -30.03 -27.16
CA PRO A 36 24.54 -30.94 -26.43
C PRO A 36 25.86 -30.30 -26.05
N ARG A 37 26.44 -29.45 -26.94
CA ARG A 37 27.70 -28.74 -26.65
C ARG A 37 27.55 -27.74 -25.51
N SER A 38 26.51 -26.91 -25.53
CA SER A 38 26.24 -25.96 -24.43
C SER A 38 25.93 -26.65 -23.10
N LEU A 39 25.22 -27.79 -23.13
CA LEU A 39 25.02 -28.60 -21.94
C LEU A 39 26.32 -29.24 -21.44
N MET A 40 27.19 -29.70 -22.34
CA MET A 40 28.50 -30.26 -21.96
C MET A 40 29.41 -29.17 -21.36
N ASP A 41 29.48 -27.99 -21.96
CA ASP A 41 30.25 -26.85 -21.45
C ASP A 41 29.71 -26.35 -20.11
N SER A 42 28.38 -26.29 -19.96
CA SER A 42 27.72 -25.92 -18.70
C SER A 42 27.98 -26.98 -17.61
N ARG A 43 27.91 -28.27 -17.96
CA ARG A 43 28.23 -29.39 -17.07
C ARG A 43 29.70 -29.38 -16.65
N ASP A 44 30.63 -29.22 -17.58
CA ASP A 44 32.07 -29.21 -17.28
C ASP A 44 32.47 -27.98 -16.47
N SER A 45 31.84 -26.84 -16.71
CA SER A 45 31.99 -25.63 -15.89
C SER A 45 31.45 -25.83 -14.47
N ALA A 46 30.28 -26.45 -14.32
CA ALA A 46 29.70 -26.77 -13.02
C ALA A 46 30.55 -27.80 -12.25
N ILE A 47 31.09 -28.81 -12.93
CA ILE A 47 31.98 -29.81 -12.33
C ILE A 47 33.31 -29.18 -11.90
N ARG A 48 33.91 -28.32 -12.73
CA ARG A 48 35.15 -27.62 -12.38
C ARG A 48 34.92 -26.66 -11.21
N SER A 49 33.79 -25.96 -11.18
CA SER A 49 33.37 -25.09 -10.07
C SER A 49 33.12 -25.88 -8.77
N ALA A 50 32.49 -27.05 -8.86
CA ALA A 50 32.27 -27.91 -7.70
C ALA A 50 33.59 -28.47 -7.15
N ARG A 51 34.53 -28.85 -8.02
CA ARG A 51 35.86 -29.31 -7.62
C ARG A 51 36.72 -28.20 -7.01
N SER A 52 36.68 -26.98 -7.56
CA SER A 52 37.40 -25.85 -6.98
C SER A 52 36.84 -25.45 -5.61
N LEU A 53 35.51 -25.49 -5.42
CA LEU A 53 34.89 -25.25 -4.11
C LEU A 53 35.26 -26.35 -3.11
N HIS A 54 35.27 -27.62 -3.53
CA HIS A 54 35.64 -28.74 -2.67
C HIS A 54 37.12 -28.70 -2.24
N GLN A 55 38.04 -28.38 -3.15
CA GLN A 55 39.47 -28.26 -2.83
C GLN A 55 39.80 -27.02 -2.00
N ASN A 56 39.10 -25.89 -2.22
CA ASN A 56 39.25 -24.71 -1.38
C ASN A 56 38.65 -24.96 0.01
N SER A 57 37.51 -25.65 0.10
CA SER A 57 36.87 -25.99 1.37
C SER A 57 37.66 -27.01 2.19
N SER A 58 38.33 -27.98 1.56
CA SER A 58 39.05 -29.03 2.31
C SER A 58 40.26 -28.49 3.06
N THR A 59 40.99 -27.54 2.49
CA THR A 59 42.14 -26.90 3.15
C THR A 59 41.73 -26.00 4.33
N HIS A 60 40.58 -25.33 4.24
CA HIS A 60 40.01 -24.58 5.36
C HIS A 60 39.44 -25.50 6.46
N LEU A 61 38.87 -26.65 6.09
CA LEU A 61 38.37 -27.63 7.06
C LEU A 61 39.51 -28.34 7.81
N SER A 62 40.62 -28.67 7.14
CA SER A 62 41.78 -29.27 7.80
C SER A 62 42.45 -28.28 8.77
N SER A 63 42.56 -27.00 8.39
CA SER A 63 43.06 -25.95 9.30
C SER A 63 42.18 -25.76 10.54
N LEU A 64 40.86 -25.84 10.39
CA LEU A 64 39.93 -25.80 11.52
C LEU A 64 40.05 -27.03 12.41
N GLN A 65 40.30 -28.21 11.83
CA GLN A 65 40.52 -29.44 12.58
C GLN A 65 41.80 -29.35 13.41
N ASP A 66 42.89 -28.86 12.83
CA ASP A 66 44.16 -28.66 13.54
C ASP A 66 44.02 -27.64 14.68
N PHE A 67 43.29 -26.54 14.44
CA PHE A 67 42.99 -25.55 15.48
C PHE A 67 42.09 -26.10 16.59
N MET A 68 41.10 -26.95 16.25
CA MET A 68 40.27 -27.63 17.25
C MET A 68 41.08 -28.60 18.10
N LEU A 69 42.05 -29.32 17.53
CA LEU A 69 42.93 -30.22 18.27
C LEU A 69 43.89 -29.44 19.19
N ASP A 70 44.42 -28.31 18.73
CA ASP A 70 45.24 -27.40 19.54
C ASP A 70 44.43 -26.78 20.69
N MET A 71 43.23 -26.27 20.40
CA MET A 71 42.32 -25.75 21.42
C MET A 71 41.91 -26.83 22.42
N ARG A 72 41.66 -28.06 21.96
CA ARG A 72 41.33 -29.18 22.85
C ARG A 72 42.49 -29.53 23.77
N SER A 73 43.73 -29.57 23.27
CA SER A 73 44.89 -29.88 24.12
C SER A 73 45.13 -28.78 25.17
N LYS A 74 45.02 -27.50 24.76
CA LYS A 74 45.08 -26.37 25.70
C LYS A 74 43.96 -26.42 26.72
N TYR A 75 42.74 -26.75 26.29
CA TYR A 75 41.59 -26.86 27.19
C TYR A 75 41.73 -28.03 28.17
N ALA A 76 42.27 -29.17 27.74
CA ALA A 76 42.49 -30.33 28.59
C ALA A 76 43.43 -30.02 29.77
N VAL A 77 44.47 -29.21 29.56
CA VAL A 77 45.37 -28.76 30.64
C VAL A 77 44.63 -27.87 31.65
N TYR A 78 43.77 -26.96 31.18
CA TYR A 78 42.94 -26.14 32.07
C TYR A 78 41.87 -26.97 32.79
N GLU A 79 41.31 -27.97 32.12
CA GLU A 79 40.31 -28.88 32.64
C GLU A 79 40.89 -29.72 33.78
N ASP A 80 42.06 -30.32 33.60
CA ASP A 80 42.76 -31.08 34.65
C ASP A 80 43.17 -30.20 35.84
N ALA A 81 43.67 -28.99 35.58
CA ALA A 81 44.00 -28.03 36.63
C ALA A 81 42.75 -27.58 37.40
N PHE A 82 41.62 -27.38 36.72
CA PHE A 82 40.36 -27.03 37.34
C PHE A 82 39.81 -28.19 38.19
N PHE A 83 39.77 -29.41 37.64
CA PHE A 83 39.23 -30.56 38.35
C PHE A 83 40.09 -30.98 39.54
N THR A 84 41.42 -30.85 39.45
CA THR A 84 42.29 -31.06 40.61
C THR A 84 41.97 -30.06 41.73
N LYS A 85 41.79 -28.77 41.40
CA LYS A 85 41.38 -27.76 42.39
C LYS A 85 39.97 -27.96 42.94
N VAL A 86 39.03 -28.39 42.12
CA VAL A 86 37.68 -28.73 42.59
C VAL A 86 37.72 -29.94 43.51
N LYS A 87 38.51 -30.97 43.18
CA LYS A 87 38.68 -32.17 44.01
C LYS A 87 39.33 -31.83 45.34
N ASP A 88 40.36 -30.99 45.34
CA ASP A 88 40.99 -30.45 46.56
C ASP A 88 39.98 -29.61 47.37
N GLY A 89 39.17 -28.79 46.70
CA GLY A 89 38.09 -28.03 47.34
C GLY A 89 37.03 -28.93 47.98
N VAL A 90 36.68 -30.06 47.35
CA VAL A 90 35.73 -31.05 47.86
C VAL A 90 36.30 -31.82 49.05
N THR A 91 37.59 -32.14 49.05
CA THR A 91 38.24 -32.79 50.21
C THR A 91 38.34 -31.83 51.40
N ILE A 92 38.62 -30.54 51.17
CA ILE A 92 38.59 -29.48 52.19
C ILE A 92 37.15 -29.26 52.71
N ALA A 93 36.17 -29.24 51.81
CA ALA A 93 34.77 -29.10 52.16
C ALA A 93 34.26 -30.22 53.09
N ARG A 94 34.76 -31.44 52.89
CA ARG A 94 34.46 -32.60 53.75
C ARG A 94 34.99 -32.42 55.18
N GLN A 95 36.03 -31.62 55.38
CA GLN A 95 36.58 -31.30 56.70
C GLN A 95 35.76 -30.22 57.44
N HIS A 96 35.05 -29.36 56.70
CA HIS A 96 34.21 -28.28 57.24
C HIS A 96 32.79 -28.30 56.62
N PRO A 97 31.91 -29.23 57.05
CA PRO A 97 30.61 -29.45 56.41
C PRO A 97 29.63 -28.27 56.56
N THR A 98 29.67 -27.54 57.68
CA THR A 98 28.77 -26.41 57.95
C THR A 98 29.07 -25.18 57.09
N LEU A 99 30.36 -24.87 56.90
CA LEU A 99 30.82 -23.73 56.10
C LEU A 99 30.58 -24.01 54.60
N THR A 100 30.84 -25.23 54.15
CA THR A 100 30.60 -25.66 52.77
C THR A 100 29.12 -25.64 52.41
N ALA A 101 28.24 -26.08 53.31
CA ALA A 101 26.80 -26.05 53.05
C ALA A 101 26.30 -24.63 52.74
N GLY A 102 26.77 -23.62 53.49
CA GLY A 102 26.44 -22.21 53.25
C GLY A 102 26.96 -21.69 51.91
N LEU A 103 28.24 -21.93 51.59
CA LEU A 103 28.81 -21.53 50.30
C LEU A 103 28.13 -22.24 49.13
N GLY A 104 27.88 -23.55 49.26
CA GLY A 104 27.20 -24.36 48.26
C GLY A 104 25.78 -23.89 47.98
N LEU A 105 25.01 -23.57 49.02
CA LEU A 105 23.66 -23.00 48.89
C LEU A 105 23.70 -21.64 48.18
N SER A 106 24.63 -20.76 48.55
CA SER A 106 24.75 -19.44 47.91
C SER A 106 25.18 -19.53 46.44
N ALA A 107 26.12 -20.41 46.13
CA ALA A 107 26.58 -20.66 44.77
C ALA A 107 25.49 -21.33 43.92
N ALA A 108 24.74 -22.29 44.48
CA ALA A 108 23.61 -22.93 43.82
C ALA A 108 22.49 -21.92 43.53
N PHE A 109 22.23 -21.00 44.46
CA PHE A 109 21.27 -19.92 44.25
C PHE A 109 21.72 -18.94 43.16
N LEU A 110 23.03 -18.72 42.99
CA LEU A 110 23.55 -17.88 41.90
C LEU A 110 23.55 -18.59 40.54
N LEU A 111 23.76 -19.91 40.54
CA LEU A 111 23.79 -20.73 39.31
C LEU A 111 22.40 -21.01 38.75
N MET A 112 21.38 -21.06 39.59
CA MET A 112 19.99 -21.25 39.18
C MET A 112 19.52 -20.12 38.25
N HIS A 113 18.96 -20.48 37.09
CA HIS A 113 18.56 -19.52 36.06
C HIS A 113 17.50 -18.49 36.52
N GLY A 114 16.61 -18.88 37.43
CA GLY A 114 15.56 -18.03 38.00
C GLY A 114 16.10 -16.84 38.80
N PRO A 115 16.77 -17.06 39.94
CA PRO A 115 17.32 -16.00 40.79
C PRO A 115 18.31 -15.11 40.05
N ARG A 116 19.11 -15.66 39.13
CA ARG A 116 20.00 -14.87 38.26
C ARG A 116 19.19 -13.86 37.41
N ARG A 117 18.15 -14.31 36.72
CA ARG A 117 17.28 -13.44 35.89
C ARG A 117 16.49 -12.43 36.73
N PHE A 118 16.07 -12.84 37.93
CA PHE A 118 15.37 -11.99 38.89
C PHE A 118 16.28 -10.86 39.40
N LEU A 119 17.50 -11.19 39.84
CA LEU A 119 18.50 -10.22 40.27
C LEU A 119 18.84 -9.26 39.13
N PHE A 120 19.12 -9.75 37.92
CA PHE A 120 19.43 -8.87 36.79
C PHE A 120 18.28 -7.93 36.42
N ARG A 121 17.02 -8.36 36.51
CA ARG A 121 15.87 -7.48 36.21
C ARG A 121 15.68 -6.40 37.28
N HIS A 122 15.88 -6.75 38.56
CA HIS A 122 15.62 -5.84 39.67
C HIS A 122 16.80 -4.91 40.02
N THR A 123 18.04 -5.37 39.88
CA THR A 123 19.23 -4.59 40.27
C THR A 123 19.74 -3.70 39.13
N LEU A 124 19.83 -4.21 37.90
CA LEU A 124 20.32 -3.40 36.77
C LEU A 124 19.34 -2.31 36.35
N GLY A 125 18.03 -2.52 36.55
CA GLY A 125 17.02 -1.47 36.31
C GLY A 125 17.18 -0.27 37.26
N ARG A 126 17.64 -0.52 38.50
CA ARG A 126 17.86 0.53 39.51
C ARG A 126 19.23 1.20 39.37
N LEU A 127 20.22 0.49 38.84
CA LEU A 127 21.57 0.97 38.58
C LEU A 127 21.73 1.70 37.23
N GLN A 128 20.67 1.84 36.43
CA GLN A 128 20.73 2.74 35.27
C GLN A 128 21.02 4.15 35.77
N SER A 129 22.20 4.66 35.40
CA SER A 129 22.67 6.01 35.68
C SER A 129 21.56 7.02 35.38
N GLU A 130 21.43 8.03 36.23
CA GLU A 130 20.49 9.12 36.05
C GLU A 130 20.65 9.76 34.65
N GLU A 131 21.90 9.90 34.19
CA GLU A 131 22.25 10.39 32.86
C GLU A 131 21.68 9.52 31.73
N ALA A 132 21.71 8.19 31.88
CA ALA A 132 21.18 7.27 30.87
C ALA A 132 19.65 7.37 30.74
N ARG A 133 18.95 7.69 31.85
CA ARG A 133 17.50 7.92 31.84
C ARG A 133 17.16 9.27 31.21
N PHE A 134 17.94 10.31 31.51
CA PHE A 134 17.79 11.62 30.87
C PHE A 134 18.02 11.55 29.36
N VAL A 135 19.10 10.91 28.90
CA VAL A 135 19.37 10.75 27.46
C VAL A 135 18.25 9.96 26.76
N LYS A 136 17.68 8.95 27.43
CA LYS A 136 16.54 8.20 26.88
C LYS A 136 15.27 9.06 26.81
N ALA A 137 15.00 9.85 27.84
CA ALA A 137 13.86 10.76 27.85
C ALA A 137 13.99 11.85 26.77
N GLU A 138 15.18 12.45 26.63
CA GLU A 138 15.46 13.46 25.61
C GLU A 138 15.30 12.91 24.19
N LYS A 139 15.82 11.71 23.91
CA LYS A 139 15.60 11.03 22.62
C LYS A 139 14.13 10.79 22.33
N ASN A 140 13.35 10.36 23.33
CA ASN A 140 11.91 10.15 23.16
C ASN A 140 11.17 11.47 22.90
N VAL A 141 11.53 12.54 23.61
CA VAL A 141 10.95 13.87 23.40
C VAL A 141 11.29 14.41 22.01
N ASN A 142 12.54 14.28 21.57
CA ASN A 142 12.98 14.70 20.23
C ASN A 142 12.31 13.86 19.12
N MET A 143 12.14 12.56 19.32
CA MET A 143 11.41 11.72 18.38
C MET A 143 9.93 12.13 18.28
N LEU A 144 9.32 12.42 19.43
CA LEU A 144 7.92 12.86 19.48
C LEU A 144 7.75 14.24 18.83
N SER A 145 8.64 15.19 19.08
CA SER A 145 8.57 16.53 18.47
C SER A 145 8.63 16.47 16.95
N LEU A 146 9.52 15.63 16.39
CA LEU A 146 9.60 15.40 14.95
C LEU A 146 8.29 14.82 14.39
N SER A 147 7.70 13.83 15.07
CA SER A 147 6.43 13.25 14.63
C SER A 147 5.27 14.25 14.66
N VAL A 148 5.18 15.07 15.70
CA VAL A 148 4.16 16.12 15.83
C VAL A 148 4.33 17.19 14.76
N ASP A 149 5.56 17.56 14.41
CA ASP A 149 5.80 18.55 13.35
C ASP A 149 5.44 18.03 11.96
N LEU A 150 5.69 16.74 11.69
CA LEU A 150 5.21 16.08 10.47
C LEU A 150 3.69 16.05 10.42
N MET A 151 3.05 15.61 11.51
CA MET A 151 1.58 15.59 11.59
C MET A 151 0.98 16.99 11.41
N LYS A 152 1.54 18.03 12.04
CA LYS A 152 1.08 19.42 11.84
C LYS A 152 1.16 19.85 10.38
N LYS A 153 2.22 19.49 9.66
CA LYS A 153 2.37 19.81 8.23
C LYS A 153 1.32 19.08 7.38
N GLU A 154 1.08 17.81 7.68
CA GLU A 154 0.07 17.01 6.98
C GLU A 154 -1.35 17.51 7.27
N SER A 155 -1.67 17.81 8.53
CA SER A 155 -2.97 18.39 8.93
C SER A 155 -3.24 19.72 8.24
N LYS A 156 -2.24 20.60 8.13
CA LYS A 156 -2.38 21.87 7.38
C LYS A 156 -2.70 21.64 5.91
N LYS A 157 -2.03 20.69 5.26
CA LYS A 157 -2.31 20.35 3.85
C LYS A 157 -3.70 19.77 3.67
N LEU A 158 -4.18 18.98 4.62
CA LEU A 158 -5.54 18.42 4.58
C LEU A 158 -6.60 19.51 4.77
N LEU A 159 -6.41 20.40 5.74
CA LEU A 159 -7.30 21.54 5.97
C LEU A 159 -7.37 22.45 4.74
N GLN A 160 -6.24 22.77 4.11
CA GLN A 160 -6.23 23.58 2.89
C GLN A 160 -7.03 22.94 1.75
N ARG A 161 -6.96 21.62 1.60
CA ARG A 161 -7.75 20.90 0.58
C ARG A 161 -9.24 20.85 0.94
N ALA A 162 -9.57 20.68 2.21
CA ALA A 162 -10.95 20.71 2.69
C ALA A 162 -11.57 22.09 2.49
N ASP A 163 -10.89 23.17 2.89
CA ASP A 163 -11.33 24.55 2.68
C ASP A 163 -11.50 24.88 1.20
N PHE A 164 -10.61 24.39 0.34
CA PHE A 164 -10.71 24.58 -1.10
C PHE A 164 -11.93 23.83 -1.68
N ALA A 165 -12.12 22.56 -1.30
CA ALA A 165 -13.27 21.77 -1.72
C ALA A 165 -14.60 22.37 -1.23
N GLU A 166 -14.63 22.94 -0.03
CA GLU A 166 -15.81 23.64 0.50
C GLU A 166 -16.15 24.86 -0.36
N LYS A 167 -15.15 25.69 -0.69
CA LYS A 167 -15.34 26.86 -1.56
C LYS A 167 -15.84 26.45 -2.95
N GLU A 168 -15.27 25.40 -3.54
CA GLU A 168 -15.74 24.89 -4.83
C GLU A 168 -17.17 24.34 -4.75
N MET A 169 -17.53 23.64 -3.68
CA MET A 169 -18.91 23.18 -3.47
C MET A 169 -19.90 24.32 -3.36
N ILE A 170 -19.56 25.38 -2.61
CA ILE A 170 -20.40 26.57 -2.47
C ILE A 170 -20.57 27.24 -3.84
N ASN A 171 -19.48 27.44 -4.58
CA ASN A 171 -19.54 28.02 -5.92
C ASN A 171 -20.39 27.17 -6.87
N GLY A 172 -20.14 25.87 -6.95
CA GLY A 172 -20.91 24.95 -7.78
C GLY A 172 -22.40 24.94 -7.42
N ARG A 173 -22.74 25.00 -6.13
CA ARG A 173 -24.13 25.16 -5.68
C ARG A 173 -24.75 26.46 -6.19
N THR A 174 -24.04 27.58 -6.12
CA THR A 174 -24.56 28.87 -6.60
C THR A 174 -24.76 28.88 -8.12
N GLU A 175 -23.86 28.27 -8.87
CA GLU A 175 -23.98 28.12 -10.33
C GLU A 175 -25.20 27.28 -10.71
N LEU A 176 -25.41 26.14 -10.02
CA LEU A 176 -26.60 25.31 -10.23
C LEU A 176 -27.90 26.04 -9.91
N LEU A 177 -27.93 26.83 -8.84
CA LEU A 177 -29.11 27.64 -8.50
C LEU A 177 -29.40 28.70 -9.56
N ASN A 178 -28.37 29.33 -10.12
CA ASN A 178 -28.52 30.31 -11.19
C ASN A 178 -28.98 29.66 -12.50
N ALA A 179 -28.40 28.52 -12.87
CA ALA A 179 -28.84 27.74 -14.03
C ALA A 179 -30.31 27.28 -13.87
N GLY A 180 -30.68 26.81 -12.68
CA GLY A 180 -32.06 26.42 -12.35
C GLY A 180 -33.05 27.59 -12.48
N LYS A 181 -32.69 28.79 -12.02
CA LYS A 181 -33.50 30.01 -12.22
C LYS A 181 -33.69 30.32 -13.71
N ASN A 182 -32.61 30.25 -14.50
CA ASN A 182 -32.66 30.52 -15.94
C ASN A 182 -33.57 29.50 -16.66
N LEU A 183 -33.45 28.22 -16.33
CA LEU A 183 -34.33 27.16 -16.86
C LEU A 183 -35.80 27.40 -16.48
N GLN A 184 -36.07 27.80 -15.24
CA GLN A 184 -37.43 28.12 -14.81
C GLN A 184 -38.01 29.31 -15.57
N THR A 185 -37.21 30.36 -15.82
CA THR A 185 -37.66 31.50 -16.62
C THR A 185 -37.92 31.12 -18.07
N LEU A 186 -37.06 30.28 -18.65
CA LEU A 186 -37.22 29.78 -20.01
C LEU A 186 -38.47 28.91 -20.13
N ALA A 187 -38.69 27.96 -19.22
CA ALA A 187 -39.90 27.14 -19.16
C ALA A 187 -41.16 28.00 -19.11
N LYS A 188 -41.23 28.99 -18.20
CA LYS A 188 -42.35 29.94 -18.13
C LYS A 188 -42.56 30.73 -19.42
N SER A 189 -41.51 31.03 -20.16
CA SER A 189 -41.63 31.72 -21.46
C SER A 189 -42.15 30.79 -22.55
N VAL A 190 -41.73 29.52 -22.56
CA VAL A 190 -42.22 28.49 -23.48
C VAL A 190 -43.70 28.18 -23.19
N ASP A 191 -44.09 28.02 -21.93
CA ASP A 191 -45.49 27.80 -21.52
C ASP A 191 -46.40 28.95 -22.02
N LYS A 192 -45.92 30.20 -21.95
CA LYS A 192 -46.65 31.37 -22.49
C LYS A 192 -46.79 31.32 -24.01
N VAL A 193 -45.73 30.94 -24.72
CA VAL A 193 -45.75 30.81 -26.19
C VAL A 193 -46.70 29.67 -26.59
N GLU A 194 -46.66 28.56 -25.88
CA GLU A 194 -47.56 27.41 -26.10
C GLU A 194 -49.02 27.80 -25.86
N ALA A 195 -49.33 28.47 -24.74
CA ALA A 195 -50.68 28.96 -24.47
C ALA A 195 -51.18 29.94 -25.54
N GLN A 196 -50.32 30.83 -26.04
CA GLN A 196 -50.69 31.76 -27.11
C GLN A 196 -50.91 31.03 -28.45
N ALA A 197 -50.10 30.03 -28.77
CA ALA A 197 -50.26 29.21 -29.97
C ALA A 197 -51.55 28.36 -29.92
N ALA A 198 -51.83 27.73 -28.77
CA ALA A 198 -53.06 26.97 -28.54
C ALA A 198 -54.31 27.86 -28.65
N GLY A 199 -54.26 29.08 -28.09
CA GLY A 199 -55.34 30.06 -28.23
C GLY A 199 -55.60 30.44 -29.69
N ARG A 200 -54.55 30.75 -30.46
CA ARG A 200 -54.68 31.05 -31.89
C ARG A 200 -55.22 29.86 -32.70
N ALA A 201 -54.79 28.64 -32.39
CA ALA A 201 -55.29 27.44 -33.05
C ALA A 201 -56.79 27.21 -32.77
N ALA A 202 -57.23 27.43 -31.51
CA ALA A 202 -58.63 27.33 -31.14
C ALA A 202 -59.50 28.39 -31.85
N ASP A 203 -58.99 29.62 -32.02
CA ASP A 203 -59.69 30.67 -32.75
C ASP A 203 -59.81 30.35 -34.24
N THR A 204 -58.76 29.83 -34.88
CA THR A 204 -58.82 29.35 -36.28
C THR A 204 -59.88 28.27 -36.44
N LEU A 205 -59.91 27.27 -35.55
CA LEU A 205 -60.93 26.22 -35.58
C LEU A 205 -62.35 26.77 -35.38
N ARG A 206 -62.53 27.75 -34.50
CA ARG A 206 -63.83 28.41 -34.31
C ARG A 206 -64.31 29.17 -35.55
N LEU A 207 -63.40 29.84 -36.25
CA LEU A 207 -63.73 30.53 -37.50
C LEU A 207 -64.09 29.52 -38.60
N GLU A 208 -63.37 28.40 -38.69
CA GLU A 208 -63.66 27.36 -39.67
C GLU A 208 -65.03 26.71 -39.43
N ILE A 209 -65.33 26.36 -38.18
CA ILE A 209 -66.66 25.82 -37.80
C ILE A 209 -67.75 26.86 -38.11
N ARG A 210 -67.52 28.15 -37.83
CA ARG A 210 -68.47 29.22 -38.16
C ARG A 210 -68.69 29.33 -39.68
N ASN A 211 -67.64 29.26 -40.48
CA ASN A 211 -67.73 29.31 -41.93
C ASN A 211 -68.50 28.10 -42.49
N VAL A 212 -68.24 26.89 -41.98
CA VAL A 212 -68.98 25.67 -42.35
C VAL A 212 -70.46 25.80 -42.01
N ILE A 213 -70.80 26.23 -40.79
CA ILE A 213 -72.20 26.45 -40.37
C ILE A 213 -72.88 27.52 -41.23
N LEU A 214 -72.19 28.62 -41.56
CA LEU A 214 -72.72 29.67 -42.43
C LEU A 214 -72.97 29.17 -43.86
N MET A 215 -72.12 28.29 -44.39
CA MET A 215 -72.34 27.67 -45.71
C MET A 215 -73.54 26.71 -45.69
N ASP A 216 -73.71 25.92 -44.63
CA ASP A 216 -74.90 25.07 -44.44
C ASP A 216 -76.19 25.89 -44.26
N CYS A 217 -76.12 27.07 -43.64
CA CYS A 217 -77.26 27.98 -43.53
C CYS A 217 -77.64 28.66 -44.85
N ASN A 218 -76.70 28.84 -45.79
CA ASN A 218 -76.97 29.48 -47.08
C ASN A 218 -77.48 28.49 -48.16
N HIS A 219 -77.41 27.18 -47.88
CA HIS A 219 -77.94 26.13 -48.77
C HIS A 219 -79.30 25.57 -48.32
N LYS A 220 -79.98 26.18 -47.34
CA LYS A 220 -81.24 25.67 -46.82
C LYS A 220 -82.46 26.27 -47.54
N PRO A 221 -83.30 25.49 -48.24
CA PRO A 221 -84.52 25.99 -48.87
C PRO A 221 -85.59 26.33 -47.81
N PRO A 222 -86.52 27.27 -48.11
CA PRO A 222 -87.49 27.74 -47.14
C PRO A 222 -88.59 26.69 -46.96
N ILE A 223 -88.65 26.02 -45.81
CA ILE A 223 -89.82 25.21 -45.47
C ILE A 223 -90.29 25.51 -44.04
N SER A 224 -91.59 25.74 -44.00
CA SER A 224 -92.53 26.07 -42.95
C SER A 224 -92.32 25.47 -41.55
N LEU A 225 -92.55 26.36 -40.56
CA LEU A 225 -93.18 26.14 -39.26
C LEU A 225 -93.80 24.75 -39.03
N SER A 226 -93.33 24.04 -38.01
CA SER A 226 -94.22 23.39 -37.04
C SER A 226 -93.47 23.01 -35.75
N LEU A 227 -94.14 23.34 -34.64
CA LEU A 227 -93.93 22.92 -33.25
C LEU A 227 -93.35 21.51 -33.09
N LEU A 228 -92.34 21.36 -32.21
CA LEU A 228 -92.46 20.42 -31.08
C LEU A 228 -91.48 20.78 -29.97
N ALA A 229 -92.06 21.02 -28.79
CA ALA A 229 -91.36 21.21 -27.54
C ALA A 229 -90.68 19.91 -27.06
N CYS A 230 -89.52 20.00 -26.41
CA CYS A 230 -89.29 19.33 -25.12
C CYS A 230 -88.06 19.88 -24.41
N THR A 231 -88.20 20.02 -23.11
CA THR A 231 -87.43 20.77 -22.11
C THR A 231 -86.11 20.11 -21.65
N PRO A 232 -85.26 20.84 -20.88
CA PRO A 232 -83.90 20.43 -20.52
C PRO A 232 -83.81 19.77 -19.12
N ALA A 233 -82.89 18.82 -18.93
CA ALA A 233 -82.39 18.38 -17.61
C ALA A 233 -81.11 17.50 -17.77
N PRO A 234 -80.32 17.22 -16.70
CA PRO A 234 -78.99 17.82 -16.55
C PRO A 234 -77.83 16.81 -16.43
N LEU A 235 -76.63 17.39 -16.54
CA LEU A 235 -75.30 16.95 -16.14
C LEU A 235 -75.22 15.84 -15.09
N GLN A 236 -74.50 14.76 -15.42
CA GLN A 236 -73.65 14.01 -14.49
C GLN A 236 -72.63 13.11 -15.24
N CYS A 237 -71.44 12.99 -14.62
CA CYS A 237 -70.33 12.07 -14.92
C CYS A 237 -69.39 12.49 -16.08
N LEU A 238 -68.06 12.48 -15.97
CA LEU A 238 -67.14 11.76 -15.08
C LEU A 238 -65.72 12.41 -15.14
N ILE A 239 -64.96 12.21 -14.06
CA ILE A 239 -63.53 12.54 -13.76
C ILE A 239 -63.28 13.89 -13.11
#